data_AF-A0A452YST5-F1
#
_entry.id   AF-A0A452YST5-F1
#
_cell.length_a   1.000
_cell.length_b   1.000
_cell.length_c   1.000
_cell.angle_alpha   90.00
_cell.angle_beta   90.00
_cell.angle_gamma   90.00
#
_symmetry.space_group_name_H-M   'P 1'
#
loop_
_entity.id
_entity.type
_entity.pdbx_description
1 polymer ?
#
loop_
_entity_poly.entity_id
_entity_poly.type
_entity_poly.pdbx_seq_one_letter_code
_entity_poly.pdbx_strand_id
1 'polypeptide(L)'
;MKEAAAELGHLLVFAFLFCVGAFMVAPVITDVTMAALCPGQDQCSLAIYLTGLQQAITGLGALVVTPVIGNLSDRYGRKALLALPATLSIVPLAIMAFNQTRPYFYAFYIAKTLTAMVSEGAMMCLSLAYVADKVPEGRRAAAFGVFSGVCTAGFVGGTIAARFLSVSSTFQVATLASVAAAVYLRAFVQETDRGASLLREEEASRLLFPPSSSPEEASPRLPPLRKAPSLLEMATLLTSRWHAKTPSSPVLSSPTPSAC
;
A
#
# COMPACT_ATOMS: atom_id res chain seq x y z
N MET A 1 -23.84 -6.31 -14.44
CA MET A 1 -23.18 -7.44 -13.71
C MET A 1 -22.04 -8.07 -14.48
N LYS A 2 -22.16 -8.37 -15.79
CA LYS A 2 -21.07 -8.98 -16.58
C LYS A 2 -19.81 -8.10 -16.64
N GLU A 3 -19.97 -6.79 -16.84
CA GLU A 3 -18.85 -5.83 -16.87
C GLU A 3 -18.11 -5.75 -15.52
N ALA A 4 -18.83 -5.66 -14.40
CA ALA A 4 -18.22 -5.62 -13.07
C ALA A 4 -17.43 -6.90 -12.73
N ALA A 5 -17.88 -8.07 -13.21
CA ALA A 5 -17.16 -9.32 -13.04
C ALA A 5 -15.89 -9.38 -13.90
N ALA A 6 -15.94 -8.86 -15.12
CA ALA A 6 -14.76 -8.75 -15.99
C ALA A 6 -13.70 -7.81 -15.39
N GLU A 7 -14.13 -6.64 -14.90
CA GLU A 7 -13.26 -5.68 -14.20
C GLU A 7 -12.56 -6.28 -12.98
N LEU A 8 -13.31 -7.03 -12.16
CA LEU A 8 -12.75 -7.73 -11.02
C LEU A 8 -11.74 -8.80 -11.45
N GLY A 9 -12.03 -9.52 -12.55
CA GLY A 9 -11.09 -10.46 -13.16
C GLY A 9 -9.77 -9.81 -13.56
N HIS A 10 -9.81 -8.64 -14.20
CA HIS A 10 -8.61 -7.88 -14.55
C HIS A 10 -7.80 -7.47 -13.31
N LEU A 11 -8.47 -7.00 -12.25
CA LEU A 11 -7.79 -6.69 -10.99
C LEU A 11 -7.10 -7.93 -10.38
N LEU A 12 -7.76 -9.10 -10.40
CA LEU A 12 -7.19 -10.34 -9.88
C LEU A 12 -5.95 -10.77 -10.66
N VAL A 13 -5.98 -10.69 -11.99
CA VAL A 13 -4.80 -11.00 -12.84
C VAL A 13 -3.66 -10.03 -12.54
N PHE A 14 -3.95 -8.73 -12.43
CA PHE A 14 -2.96 -7.73 -12.04
C PHE A 14 -2.33 -8.04 -10.67
N ALA A 15 -3.16 -8.30 -9.67
CA ALA A 15 -2.71 -8.62 -8.31
C ALA A 15 -1.84 -9.87 -8.29
N PHE A 16 -2.23 -10.91 -9.05
CA PHE A 16 -1.43 -12.12 -9.21
C PHE A 16 -0.05 -11.82 -9.78
N LEU A 17 0.02 -11.12 -10.92
CA LEU A 17 1.29 -10.79 -11.58
C LEU A 17 2.18 -9.93 -10.68
N PHE A 18 1.59 -8.95 -9.99
CA PHE A 18 2.33 -8.11 -9.05
C PHE A 18 2.87 -8.93 -7.88
N CYS A 19 2.07 -9.80 -7.25
CA CYS A 19 2.51 -10.64 -6.15
C CYS A 19 3.62 -11.60 -6.58
N VAL A 20 3.51 -12.21 -7.77
CA VAL A 20 4.59 -13.03 -8.33
C VAL A 20 5.87 -12.23 -8.42
N GLY A 21 5.87 -11.06 -9.08
CA GLY A 21 7.07 -10.23 -9.23
C GLY A 21 7.66 -9.74 -7.89
N ALA A 22 6.80 -9.30 -6.97
CA ALA A 22 7.22 -8.77 -5.67
C ALA A 22 7.85 -9.84 -4.76
N PHE A 23 7.27 -11.04 -4.73
CA PHE A 23 7.68 -12.09 -3.79
C PHE A 23 8.69 -13.09 -4.35
N MET A 24 8.87 -13.14 -5.67
CA MET A 24 9.92 -13.94 -6.30
C MET A 24 11.33 -13.51 -5.86
N VAL A 25 11.51 -12.25 -5.46
CA VAL A 25 12.80 -11.73 -4.97
C VAL A 25 13.05 -12.00 -3.48
N ALA A 26 12.01 -12.36 -2.71
CA ALA A 26 12.12 -12.55 -1.27
C ALA A 26 13.16 -13.63 -0.85
N PRO A 27 13.23 -14.82 -1.47
CA PRO A 27 14.26 -15.81 -1.11
C PRO A 27 15.63 -15.47 -1.71
N VAL A 28 15.68 -14.78 -2.86
CA VAL A 28 16.94 -14.46 -3.54
C VAL A 28 17.69 -13.31 -2.85
N ILE A 29 16.96 -12.38 -2.22
CA ILE A 29 17.57 -11.25 -1.54
C ILE A 29 18.44 -11.68 -0.37
N THR A 30 18.11 -12.78 0.32
CA THR A 30 18.91 -13.31 1.43
C THR A 30 20.22 -13.87 0.90
N ASP A 31 20.19 -14.61 -0.21
CA ASP A 31 21.38 -15.17 -0.84
C ASP A 31 22.33 -14.05 -1.33
N VAL A 32 21.77 -13.01 -1.98
CA VAL A 32 22.54 -11.82 -2.40
C VAL A 32 23.13 -11.07 -1.22
N THR A 33 22.35 -10.88 -0.15
CA THR A 33 22.79 -10.15 1.05
C THR A 33 23.91 -10.90 1.76
N MET A 34 23.80 -12.23 1.86
CA MET A 34 24.84 -13.09 2.42
C MET A 34 26.13 -13.01 1.59
N ALA A 35 26.02 -13.14 0.26
CA ALA A 35 27.17 -13.05 -0.64
C ALA A 35 27.86 -11.66 -0.61
N ALA A 36 27.09 -10.58 -0.41
CA ALA A 36 27.61 -9.23 -0.36
C ALA A 36 28.30 -8.88 0.97
N LEU A 37 27.74 -9.30 2.11
CA LEU A 37 28.21 -8.93 3.45
C LEU A 37 29.24 -9.91 4.04
N CYS A 38 29.05 -11.21 3.81
CA CYS A 38 29.83 -12.27 4.45
C CYS A 38 30.24 -13.33 3.40
N PRO A 39 31.18 -13.03 2.49
CA PRO A 39 31.57 -13.98 1.44
C PRO A 39 32.21 -15.24 2.05
N GLY A 40 31.62 -16.41 1.77
CA GLY A 40 32.17 -17.71 2.17
C GLY A 40 31.87 -18.16 3.61
N GLN A 41 30.93 -17.51 4.30
CA GLN A 41 30.57 -17.86 5.67
C GLN A 41 29.08 -18.21 5.78
N ASP A 42 28.77 -19.37 6.37
CA ASP A 42 27.40 -19.89 6.48
C ASP A 42 26.53 -19.10 7.48
N GLN A 43 27.14 -18.27 8.32
CA GLN A 43 26.45 -17.48 9.35
C GLN A 43 26.83 -16.01 9.25
N CYS A 44 25.84 -15.15 9.05
CA CYS A 44 26.01 -13.69 9.03
C CYS A 44 24.85 -13.05 9.81
N SER A 45 25.08 -12.77 11.09
CA SER A 45 24.08 -12.06 11.93
C SER A 45 23.78 -10.66 11.40
N LEU A 46 24.76 -10.02 10.76
CA LEU A 46 24.61 -8.70 10.16
C LEU A 46 23.51 -8.65 9.08
N ALA A 47 23.39 -9.70 8.25
CA ALA A 47 22.35 -9.78 7.22
C ALA A 47 20.94 -9.80 7.84
N ILE A 48 20.78 -10.50 8.97
CA ILE A 48 19.51 -10.59 9.70
C ILE A 48 19.17 -9.23 10.32
N TYR A 49 20.13 -8.56 10.96
CA TYR A 49 19.89 -7.23 11.54
C TYR A 49 19.58 -6.18 10.48
N LEU A 50 20.29 -6.20 9.34
CA LEU A 50 20.08 -5.27 8.25
C LEU A 50 18.67 -5.44 7.66
N THR A 51 18.28 -6.67 7.33
CA THR A 51 16.95 -6.99 6.77
C THR A 51 15.83 -6.68 7.76
N GLY A 52 16.03 -6.99 9.05
CA GLY A 52 15.09 -6.63 10.11
C GLY A 52 14.92 -5.12 10.27
N LEU A 53 16.02 -4.36 10.27
CA LEU A 53 15.98 -2.89 10.33
C LEU A 53 15.25 -2.30 9.11
N GLN A 54 15.51 -2.83 7.91
CA GLN A 54 14.81 -2.40 6.70
C GLN A 54 13.30 -2.65 6.81
N GLN A 55 12.89 -3.83 7.28
CA GLN A 55 11.48 -4.16 7.48
C GLN A 55 10.83 -3.24 8.53
N ALA A 56 11.53 -2.90 9.61
CA ALA A 56 11.04 -1.95 10.61
C ALA A 56 10.83 -0.54 10.01
N ILE A 57 11.80 -0.03 9.26
CA ILE A 57 11.68 1.29 8.58
C ILE A 57 10.54 1.26 7.56
N THR A 58 10.44 0.18 6.79
CA THR A 58 9.41 0.00 5.77
C THR A 58 8.02 -0.04 6.40
N GLY A 59 7.83 -0.81 7.47
CA GLY A 59 6.57 -0.91 8.20
C GLY A 59 6.16 0.42 8.85
N LEU A 60 7.10 1.13 9.47
CA LEU A 60 6.84 2.45 10.05
C LEU A 60 6.49 3.48 8.96
N GLY A 61 7.18 3.44 7.83
CA GLY A 61 6.85 4.26 6.66
C GLY A 61 5.46 3.94 6.12
N ALA A 62 5.15 2.67 5.94
CA ALA A 62 3.85 2.22 5.45
C ALA A 62 2.71 2.61 6.39
N LEU A 63 2.92 2.60 7.72
CA LEU A 63 1.94 3.04 8.70
C LEU A 63 1.48 4.49 8.47
N VAL A 64 2.42 5.37 8.09
CA VAL A 64 2.13 6.79 7.85
C VAL A 64 1.67 7.03 6.42
N VAL A 65 2.31 6.39 5.43
CA VAL A 65 2.12 6.66 4.01
C VAL A 65 0.84 6.00 3.46
N THR A 66 0.52 4.78 3.91
CA THR A 66 -0.67 4.04 3.43
C THR A 66 -1.99 4.80 3.63
N PRO A 67 -2.31 5.38 4.81
CA PRO A 67 -3.54 6.16 4.97
C PRO A 67 -3.56 7.43 4.12
N VAL A 68 -2.41 8.07 3.91
CA VAL A 68 -2.28 9.25 3.03
C VAL A 68 -2.60 8.86 1.59
N ILE A 69 -2.03 7.75 1.10
CA ILE A 69 -2.31 7.22 -0.25
C ILE A 69 -3.77 6.78 -0.38
N GLY A 70 -4.35 6.17 0.66
CA GLY A 70 -5.76 5.80 0.69
C GLY A 70 -6.68 7.01 0.50
N ASN A 71 -6.47 8.07 1.28
CA ASN A 71 -7.23 9.31 1.14
C ASN A 71 -6.99 9.99 -0.23
N LEU A 72 -5.76 9.92 -0.76
CA LEU A 72 -5.45 10.44 -2.09
C LEU A 72 -6.17 9.64 -3.18
N SER A 73 -6.35 8.34 -2.98
CA SER A 73 -7.01 7.43 -3.93
C SER A 73 -8.49 7.71 -4.08
N ASP A 74 -9.13 8.16 -3.01
CA ASP A 74 -10.53 8.55 -3.08
C ASP A 74 -10.72 9.84 -3.90
N ARG A 75 -9.67 10.67 -4.06
CA ARG A 75 -9.69 11.91 -4.85
C ARG A 75 -9.19 11.75 -6.29
N TYR A 76 -8.02 11.14 -6.48
CA TYR A 76 -7.38 11.00 -7.79
C TYR A 76 -7.83 9.75 -8.56
N GLY A 77 -8.66 8.91 -7.93
CA GLY A 77 -9.12 7.66 -8.49
C GLY A 77 -8.23 6.48 -8.11
N ARG A 78 -8.88 5.33 -7.84
CA ARG A 78 -8.20 4.12 -7.36
C ARG A 78 -7.19 3.55 -8.36
N LYS A 79 -7.51 3.55 -9.66
CA LYS A 79 -6.61 3.04 -10.71
C LYS A 79 -5.30 3.83 -10.81
N ALA A 80 -5.38 5.16 -10.82
CA ALA A 80 -4.21 6.02 -10.94
C ALA A 80 -3.22 5.77 -9.80
N LEU A 81 -3.74 5.57 -8.59
CA LEU A 81 -2.92 5.30 -7.41
C LEU A 81 -2.52 3.84 -7.24
N LEU A 82 -3.19 2.89 -7.88
CA LEU A 82 -2.68 1.52 -8.06
C LEU A 82 -1.50 1.47 -9.03
N ALA A 83 -1.40 2.41 -9.97
CA ALA A 83 -0.26 2.46 -10.89
C ALA A 83 1.04 2.87 -10.17
N LEU A 84 0.94 3.61 -9.08
CA LEU A 84 2.08 4.07 -8.28
C LEU A 84 2.89 2.93 -7.64
N PRO A 85 2.31 1.99 -6.85
CA PRO A 85 3.04 0.84 -6.36
C PRO A 85 3.49 -0.10 -7.48
N ALA A 86 2.71 -0.20 -8.57
CA ALA A 86 3.08 -1.02 -9.73
C ALA A 86 4.36 -0.50 -10.42
N THR A 87 4.50 0.81 -10.59
CA THR A 87 5.70 1.40 -11.22
C THR A 87 6.89 1.50 -10.27
N LEU A 88 6.65 1.87 -9.00
CA LEU A 88 7.71 1.98 -8.00
C LEU A 88 8.39 0.63 -7.72
N SER A 89 7.63 -0.48 -7.78
CA SER A 89 8.21 -1.81 -7.56
C SER A 89 9.19 -2.24 -8.66
N ILE A 90 9.12 -1.66 -9.87
CA ILE A 90 10.02 -1.98 -10.99
C ILE A 90 11.43 -1.45 -10.74
N VAL A 91 11.57 -0.27 -10.12
CA VAL A 91 12.86 0.42 -9.93
C VAL A 91 13.89 -0.45 -9.19
N PRO A 92 13.64 -0.98 -7.98
CA PRO A 92 14.62 -1.82 -7.29
C PRO A 92 14.91 -3.11 -8.06
N LEU A 93 13.91 -3.71 -8.71
CA LEU A 93 14.10 -4.93 -9.49
C LEU A 93 15.03 -4.69 -10.70
N ALA A 94 14.83 -3.59 -11.42
CA ALA A 94 15.64 -3.20 -12.55
C ALA A 94 17.11 -2.97 -12.16
N ILE A 95 17.37 -2.29 -11.02
CA ILE A 95 18.74 -2.04 -10.52
C ILE A 95 19.52 -3.36 -10.39
N MET A 96 18.89 -4.37 -9.80
CA MET A 96 19.51 -5.70 -9.60
C MET A 96 19.55 -6.54 -10.88
N ALA A 97 18.68 -6.27 -11.85
CA ALA A 97 18.72 -6.92 -13.16
C ALA A 97 19.87 -6.43 -14.03
N PHE A 98 20.32 -5.18 -13.88
CA PHE A 98 21.44 -4.62 -14.63
C PHE A 98 22.80 -5.15 -14.17
N ASN A 99 23.10 -5.00 -12.88
CA ASN A 99 24.40 -5.41 -12.35
C ASN A 99 24.31 -5.77 -10.86
N GLN A 100 25.09 -6.78 -10.45
CA GLN A 100 25.05 -7.35 -9.09
C GLN A 100 26.33 -7.05 -8.30
N THR A 101 26.99 -5.93 -8.59
CA THR A 101 28.15 -5.48 -7.84
C THR A 101 27.74 -4.82 -6.52
N ARG A 102 28.67 -4.76 -5.54
CA ARG A 102 28.45 -4.13 -4.22
C ARG A 102 27.79 -2.72 -4.26
N PRO A 103 28.18 -1.77 -5.14
CA PRO A 103 27.50 -0.48 -5.18
C PRO A 103 26.04 -0.56 -5.63
N TYR A 104 25.72 -1.47 -6.57
CA TYR A 104 24.34 -1.70 -7.01
C TYR A 104 23.50 -2.36 -5.93
N PHE A 105 24.09 -3.22 -5.10
CA PHE A 105 23.42 -3.78 -3.93
C PHE A 105 22.98 -2.69 -2.94
N TYR A 106 23.85 -1.73 -2.60
CA TYR A 106 23.46 -0.61 -1.72
C TYR A 106 22.41 0.30 -2.37
N ALA A 107 22.54 0.60 -3.67
CA ALA A 107 21.54 1.36 -4.41
C ALA A 107 20.18 0.66 -4.43
N PHE A 108 20.17 -0.65 -4.65
CA PHE A 108 18.98 -1.49 -4.56
C PHE A 108 18.38 -1.46 -3.16
N TYR A 109 19.19 -1.55 -2.10
CA TYR A 109 18.70 -1.55 -0.72
C TYR A 109 17.97 -0.24 -0.38
N ILE A 110 18.57 0.90 -0.74
CA ILE A 110 17.98 2.22 -0.54
C ILE A 110 16.70 2.37 -1.38
N ALA A 111 16.76 2.04 -2.67
CA ALA A 111 15.61 2.14 -3.57
C ALA A 111 14.47 1.22 -3.10
N LYS A 112 14.77 -0.01 -2.69
CA LYS A 112 13.80 -0.98 -2.17
C LYS A 112 13.14 -0.45 -0.90
N THR A 113 13.92 0.12 0.02
CA THR A 113 13.38 0.69 1.27
C THR A 113 12.41 1.82 0.97
N LEU A 114 12.83 2.80 0.16
CA LEU A 114 11.99 3.96 -0.20
C LEU A 114 10.73 3.55 -0.95
N THR A 115 10.86 2.65 -1.92
CA THR A 115 9.71 2.18 -2.72
C THR A 115 8.77 1.30 -1.90
N ALA A 116 9.28 0.47 -0.99
CA ALA A 116 8.47 -0.40 -0.15
C ALA A 116 7.67 0.39 0.90
N MET A 117 8.24 1.45 1.48
CA MET A 117 7.50 2.36 2.40
C MET A 117 6.21 2.88 1.77
N VAL A 118 6.23 3.12 0.47
CA VAL A 118 5.11 3.64 -0.30
C VAL A 118 4.21 2.50 -0.81
N SER A 119 4.80 1.40 -1.27
CA SER A 119 4.09 0.40 -2.07
C SER A 119 3.44 -0.73 -1.27
N GLU A 120 4.06 -1.16 -0.17
CA GLU A 120 3.70 -2.40 0.52
C GLU A 120 2.28 -2.36 1.11
N GLY A 121 1.93 -1.29 1.82
CA GLY A 121 0.58 -1.09 2.33
C GLY A 121 -0.40 -0.55 1.28
N ALA A 122 0.07 0.32 0.39
CA ALA A 122 -0.78 0.95 -0.63
C ALA A 122 -1.43 -0.08 -1.56
N MET A 123 -0.67 -1.06 -2.04
CA MET A 123 -1.20 -2.05 -2.98
C MET A 123 -2.40 -2.81 -2.41
N MET A 124 -2.27 -3.34 -1.19
CA MET A 124 -3.34 -4.12 -0.55
C MET A 124 -4.56 -3.25 -0.22
N CYS A 125 -4.34 -2.08 0.37
CA CYS A 125 -5.44 -1.18 0.73
C CYS A 125 -6.21 -0.68 -0.49
N LEU A 126 -5.52 -0.24 -1.53
CA LEU A 126 -6.13 0.27 -2.76
C LEU A 126 -6.90 -0.81 -3.52
N SER A 127 -6.33 -2.03 -3.59
CA SER A 127 -6.98 -3.14 -4.28
C SER A 127 -8.23 -3.60 -3.55
N LEU A 128 -8.18 -3.76 -2.22
CA LEU A 128 -9.36 -4.10 -1.42
C LEU A 128 -10.44 -3.04 -1.52
N ALA A 129 -10.06 -1.76 -1.54
CA ALA A 129 -11.01 -0.68 -1.71
C ALA A 129 -11.64 -0.67 -3.13
N TYR A 130 -10.87 -1.04 -4.17
CA TYR A 130 -11.41 -1.25 -5.52
C TYR A 130 -12.41 -2.40 -5.57
N VAL A 131 -12.11 -3.52 -4.91
CA VAL A 131 -13.03 -4.66 -4.79
C VAL A 131 -14.31 -4.24 -4.05
N ALA A 132 -14.19 -3.45 -2.99
CA ALA A 132 -15.33 -2.97 -2.20
C ALA A 132 -16.30 -2.08 -3.01
N ASP A 133 -15.76 -1.25 -3.89
CA ASP A 133 -16.54 -0.36 -4.76
C ASP A 133 -17.33 -1.12 -5.84
N LYS A 134 -16.80 -2.25 -6.32
CA LYS A 134 -17.38 -3.03 -7.43
C LYS A 134 -18.27 -4.19 -6.98
N VAL A 135 -18.17 -4.62 -5.71
CA VAL A 135 -18.88 -5.80 -5.17
C VAL A 135 -19.97 -5.38 -4.17
N PRO A 136 -21.21 -5.91 -4.28
CA PRO A 136 -22.29 -5.64 -3.34
C PRO A 136 -21.99 -6.21 -1.94
N GLU A 137 -22.50 -5.56 -0.91
CA GLU A 137 -22.15 -5.81 0.50
C GLU A 137 -22.22 -7.28 0.92
N GLY A 138 -23.29 -7.98 0.53
CA GLY A 138 -23.51 -9.39 0.87
C GLY A 138 -22.47 -10.37 0.30
N ARG A 139 -21.63 -9.96 -0.66
CA ARG A 139 -20.59 -10.81 -1.27
C ARG A 139 -19.17 -10.25 -1.10
N ARG A 140 -19.00 -9.11 -0.42
CA ARG A 140 -17.68 -8.46 -0.23
C ARG A 140 -16.68 -9.36 0.50
N ALA A 141 -17.13 -10.04 1.56
CA ALA A 141 -16.26 -10.96 2.32
C ALA A 141 -15.69 -12.09 1.43
N ALA A 142 -16.54 -12.69 0.60
CA ALA A 142 -16.12 -13.72 -0.34
C ALA A 142 -15.15 -13.16 -1.40
N ALA A 143 -15.40 -11.95 -1.92
CA ALA A 143 -14.53 -11.31 -2.89
C ALA A 143 -13.15 -10.95 -2.30
N PHE A 144 -13.10 -10.46 -1.07
CA PHE A 144 -11.83 -10.23 -0.36
C PHE A 144 -11.07 -11.55 -0.10
N GLY A 145 -11.79 -12.62 0.21
CA GLY A 145 -11.21 -13.96 0.35
C GLY A 145 -10.56 -14.44 -0.96
N VAL A 146 -11.27 -14.31 -2.08
CA VAL A 146 -10.73 -14.64 -3.41
C VAL A 146 -9.51 -13.77 -3.74
N PHE A 147 -9.58 -12.47 -3.51
CA PHE A 147 -8.46 -11.55 -3.75
C PHE A 147 -7.23 -11.94 -2.93
N SER A 148 -7.39 -12.15 -1.61
CA SER A 148 -6.30 -12.57 -0.73
C SER A 148 -5.73 -13.94 -1.12
N GLY A 149 -6.59 -14.88 -1.54
CA GLY A 149 -6.20 -16.19 -2.06
C GLY A 149 -5.34 -16.07 -3.32
N VAL A 150 -5.70 -15.18 -4.24
CA VAL A 150 -4.89 -14.91 -5.46
C VAL A 150 -3.55 -14.29 -5.12
N CYS A 151 -3.49 -13.33 -4.19
CA CYS A 151 -2.23 -12.75 -3.73
C CYS A 151 -1.32 -13.82 -3.09
N THR A 152 -1.90 -14.70 -2.27
CA THR A 152 -1.18 -15.80 -1.61
C THR A 152 -0.70 -16.84 -2.63
N ALA A 153 -1.52 -17.16 -3.64
CA ALA A 153 -1.11 -18.03 -4.75
C ALA A 153 0.06 -17.42 -5.53
N GLY A 154 0.05 -16.10 -5.77
CA GLY A 154 1.18 -15.38 -6.36
C GLY A 154 2.43 -15.40 -5.50
N PHE A 155 2.30 -15.26 -4.18
CA PHE A 155 3.40 -15.39 -3.21
C PHE A 155 4.05 -16.78 -3.27
N VAL A 156 3.25 -17.84 -3.18
CA VAL A 156 3.74 -19.22 -3.22
C VAL A 156 4.33 -19.53 -4.59
N GLY A 157 3.64 -19.16 -5.67
CA GLY A 157 4.10 -19.37 -7.04
C GLY A 157 5.43 -18.66 -7.33
N GLY A 158 5.56 -17.38 -6.92
CA GLY A 158 6.77 -16.60 -7.10
C GLY A 158 7.96 -17.15 -6.31
N THR A 159 7.75 -17.52 -5.04
CA THR A 159 8.82 -18.08 -4.20
C THR A 159 9.29 -19.45 -4.66
N ILE A 160 8.39 -20.33 -5.12
CA ILE A 160 8.75 -21.62 -5.72
C ILE A 160 9.50 -21.42 -7.03
N ALA A 161 9.01 -20.54 -7.93
CA ALA A 161 9.66 -20.25 -9.20
C ALA A 161 11.09 -19.73 -9.02
N ALA A 162 11.32 -18.89 -8.01
CA ALA A 162 12.65 -18.37 -7.68
C ALA A 162 13.66 -19.47 -7.33
N ARG A 163 13.22 -20.63 -6.81
CA ARG A 163 14.11 -21.73 -6.41
C ARG A 163 14.69 -22.48 -7.61
N PHE A 164 14.02 -22.47 -8.75
CA PHE A 164 14.46 -23.15 -9.97
C PHE A 164 15.29 -22.25 -10.90
N LEU A 165 15.46 -20.98 -10.54
CA LEU A 165 16.12 -19.98 -11.37
C LEU A 165 17.43 -19.51 -10.73
N SER A 166 18.38 -19.11 -11.57
CA SER A 166 19.59 -18.43 -11.12
C SER A 166 19.25 -17.06 -10.55
N VAL A 167 20.10 -16.53 -9.66
CA VAL A 167 19.92 -15.20 -9.05
C VAL A 167 19.69 -14.11 -10.11
N SER A 168 20.50 -14.08 -11.17
CA SER A 168 20.37 -13.09 -12.25
C SER A 168 19.05 -13.25 -13.03
N SER A 169 18.72 -14.48 -13.43
CA SER A 169 17.47 -14.77 -14.15
C SER A 169 16.25 -14.45 -13.30
N THR A 170 16.30 -14.66 -11.98
CA THR A 170 15.20 -14.34 -11.07
C THR A 170 14.90 -12.84 -11.07
N PHE A 171 15.90 -11.97 -10.98
CA PHE A 171 15.66 -10.52 -11.04
C PHE A 171 15.11 -10.08 -12.40
N GLN A 172 15.56 -10.69 -13.51
CA GLN A 172 15.04 -10.40 -14.84
C GLN A 172 13.57 -10.82 -14.98
N VAL A 173 13.22 -12.04 -14.55
CA VAL A 173 11.83 -12.55 -14.59
C VAL A 173 10.93 -11.76 -13.66
N ALA A 174 11.39 -11.43 -12.45
CA ALA A 174 10.64 -10.58 -11.53
C ALA A 174 10.40 -9.18 -12.10
N THR A 175 11.42 -8.57 -12.71
CA THR A 175 11.28 -7.26 -13.39
C THR A 175 10.27 -7.35 -14.52
N LEU A 176 10.35 -8.38 -15.36
CA LEU A 176 9.42 -8.60 -16.47
C LEU A 176 7.99 -8.81 -15.96
N ALA A 177 7.80 -9.57 -14.89
CA ALA A 177 6.50 -9.78 -14.26
C ALA A 177 5.92 -8.48 -13.69
N SER A 178 6.73 -7.65 -13.03
CA SER A 178 6.31 -6.34 -12.52
C SER A 178 6.00 -5.34 -13.64
N VAL A 179 6.79 -5.34 -14.72
CA VAL A 179 6.50 -4.53 -15.93
C VAL A 179 5.19 -5.02 -16.58
N ALA A 180 5.01 -6.33 -16.73
CA ALA A 180 3.77 -6.90 -17.25
C ALA A 180 2.57 -6.54 -16.38
N ALA A 181 2.70 -6.58 -15.05
CA ALA A 181 1.66 -6.14 -14.13
C ALA A 181 1.31 -4.65 -14.33
N ALA A 182 2.32 -3.77 -14.42
CA ALA A 182 2.11 -2.34 -14.63
C ALA A 182 1.47 -2.04 -16.00
N VAL A 183 1.90 -2.71 -17.06
CA VAL A 183 1.30 -2.59 -18.41
C VAL A 183 -0.12 -3.12 -18.42
N TYR A 184 -0.36 -4.29 -17.81
CA TYR A 184 -1.69 -4.90 -17.73
C TYR A 184 -2.67 -4.01 -16.96
N LEU A 185 -2.24 -3.43 -15.84
CA LEU A 185 -3.02 -2.45 -15.09
C LEU A 185 -3.40 -1.25 -15.96
N ARG A 186 -2.44 -0.69 -16.71
CA ARG A 186 -2.70 0.48 -17.57
C ARG A 186 -3.68 0.15 -18.70
N ALA A 187 -3.49 -1.00 -19.35
CA ALA A 187 -4.23 -1.41 -20.54
C ALA A 187 -5.65 -1.92 -20.24
N PHE A 188 -5.83 -2.71 -19.19
CA PHE A 188 -7.06 -3.50 -19.00
C PHE A 188 -7.93 -3.08 -17.81
N VAL A 189 -7.37 -2.48 -16.76
CA VAL A 189 -8.20 -2.01 -15.64
C VAL A 189 -8.82 -0.68 -16.05
N GLN A 190 -10.13 -0.50 -15.90
CA GLN A 190 -10.77 0.77 -16.28
C GLN A 190 -10.50 1.88 -15.26
N GLU A 191 -10.42 3.12 -15.73
CA GLU A 191 -10.38 4.28 -14.83
C GLU A 191 -11.72 4.41 -14.11
N THR A 192 -11.66 4.57 -12.79
CA THR A 192 -12.82 5.10 -12.07
C THR A 192 -12.87 6.59 -12.38
N ASP A 193 -13.79 7.03 -13.24
CA ASP A 193 -13.92 8.39 -13.82
C ASP A 193 -13.87 9.58 -12.83
N ARG A 194 -13.91 9.33 -11.51
CA ARG A 194 -13.92 10.37 -10.47
C ARG A 194 -12.69 11.27 -10.42
N GLY A 195 -11.49 10.77 -10.76
CA GLY A 195 -10.26 11.56 -10.66
C GLY A 195 -10.18 12.68 -11.71
N ALA A 196 -10.54 12.34 -12.96
CA ALA A 196 -10.54 13.29 -14.07
C ALA A 196 -11.63 14.35 -13.93
N SER A 197 -12.80 13.99 -13.39
CA SER A 197 -13.88 14.95 -13.14
C SER A 197 -13.51 15.97 -12.07
N LEU A 198 -12.81 15.55 -11.00
CA LEU A 198 -12.43 16.43 -9.89
C LEU A 198 -11.29 17.38 -10.23
N LEU A 199 -10.28 16.93 -11.00
CA LEU A 199 -9.24 17.83 -11.51
C LEU A 199 -9.83 18.86 -12.47
N ARG A 200 -10.79 18.46 -13.31
CA ARG A 200 -11.51 19.38 -14.20
C ARG A 200 -12.39 20.36 -13.43
N GLU A 201 -13.02 19.94 -12.34
CA GLU A 201 -13.75 20.83 -11.42
C GLU A 201 -12.83 21.78 -10.65
N GLU A 202 -11.68 21.30 -10.16
CA GLU A 202 -10.72 22.13 -9.43
C GLU A 202 -10.03 23.14 -10.36
N GLU A 203 -9.70 22.72 -11.58
CA GLU A 203 -9.12 23.58 -12.62
C GLU A 203 -10.17 24.56 -13.16
N ALA A 204 -11.42 24.14 -13.38
CA ALA A 204 -12.52 25.05 -13.71
C ALA A 204 -12.80 26.05 -12.57
N SER A 205 -12.74 25.62 -11.31
CA SER A 205 -12.92 26.49 -10.15
C SER A 205 -11.77 27.51 -10.01
N ARG A 206 -10.53 27.10 -10.32
CA ARG A 206 -9.36 28.01 -10.36
C ARG A 206 -9.41 28.99 -11.53
N LEU A 207 -9.98 28.59 -12.67
CA LEU A 207 -10.20 29.48 -13.82
C LEU A 207 -11.35 30.47 -13.59
N LEU A 208 -12.38 30.07 -12.84
CA LEU A 208 -13.50 30.94 -12.45
C LEU A 208 -13.11 31.94 -11.34
N PHE A 209 -12.10 31.61 -10.52
CA PHE A 209 -11.57 32.48 -9.47
C PHE A 209 -10.05 32.59 -9.55
N PRO A 210 -9.48 33.44 -10.44
CA PRO A 210 -8.07 33.78 -10.36
C PRO A 210 -7.80 34.46 -9.00
N PRO A 211 -6.61 34.25 -8.39
CA PRO A 211 -6.28 34.87 -7.12
C PRO A 211 -6.13 36.39 -7.31
N SER A 212 -7.22 37.13 -7.08
CA SER A 212 -7.22 38.59 -7.07
C SER A 212 -6.53 39.10 -5.81
N SER A 213 -5.46 39.86 -6.01
CA SER A 213 -4.78 40.63 -4.98
C SER A 213 -5.60 41.86 -4.59
N SER A 214 -6.27 41.86 -3.43
CA SER A 214 -6.43 42.98 -2.47
C SER A 214 -7.61 42.76 -1.49
N PRO A 215 -7.58 43.34 -0.27
CA PRO A 215 -8.43 42.95 0.86
C PRO A 215 -9.70 43.82 1.04
N GLU A 216 -10.63 43.31 1.88
CA GLU A 216 -11.96 43.86 2.27
C GLU A 216 -13.05 43.71 1.19
N GLU A 217 -14.21 43.09 1.43
CA GLU A 217 -15.20 43.40 2.47
C GLU A 217 -16.17 42.21 2.71
N ALA A 218 -16.92 42.26 3.81
CA ALA A 218 -17.55 41.13 4.49
C ALA A 218 -18.88 40.59 3.91
N SER A 219 -19.06 39.25 3.89
CA SER A 219 -20.34 38.53 4.13
C SER A 219 -20.19 36.99 4.09
N PRO A 220 -21.15 36.23 4.64
CA PRO A 220 -21.03 35.47 5.89
C PRO A 220 -20.13 34.24 5.79
N ARG A 221 -19.28 34.04 6.80
CA ARG A 221 -18.36 32.90 6.92
C ARG A 221 -19.12 31.59 7.09
N LEU A 222 -19.11 30.75 6.06
CA LEU A 222 -19.18 29.30 6.23
C LEU A 222 -18.03 28.86 7.14
N PRO A 223 -18.22 27.87 8.04
CA PRO A 223 -17.17 27.43 8.94
C PRO A 223 -15.95 26.95 8.12
N PRO A 224 -14.73 27.35 8.48
CA PRO A 224 -13.55 26.98 7.71
C PRO A 224 -13.37 25.47 7.71
N LEU A 225 -13.05 24.92 6.52
CA LEU A 225 -12.51 23.58 6.33
C LEU A 225 -11.51 23.28 7.46
N ARG A 226 -11.81 22.29 8.30
CA ARG A 226 -10.85 21.77 9.27
C ARG A 226 -9.63 21.29 8.48
N LYS A 227 -8.50 21.97 8.67
CA LYS A 227 -7.17 21.46 8.30
C LYS A 227 -7.04 20.05 8.86
N ALA A 228 -6.41 19.17 8.08
CA ALA A 228 -6.06 17.83 8.54
C ALA A 228 -5.38 17.94 9.92
N PRO A 229 -5.79 17.14 10.92
CA PRO A 229 -5.22 17.22 12.25
C PRO A 229 -3.71 16.96 12.15
N SER A 230 -2.94 17.79 12.85
CA SER A 230 -1.49 17.63 12.89
C SER A 230 -1.12 16.27 13.51
N LEU A 231 0.05 15.71 13.17
CA LEU A 231 0.49 14.40 13.68
C LEU A 231 0.47 14.32 15.22
N LEU A 232 0.60 15.46 15.90
CA LEU A 232 0.47 15.57 17.35
C LEU A 232 -0.97 15.40 17.85
N GLU A 233 -1.96 15.91 17.12
CA GLU A 233 -3.39 15.74 17.42
C GLU A 233 -3.87 14.30 17.15
N MET A 234 -3.30 13.62 16.16
CA MET A 234 -3.57 12.20 15.94
C MET A 234 -2.97 11.34 17.05
N ALA A 235 -1.77 11.68 17.54
CA ALA A 235 -1.14 10.98 18.65
C ALA A 235 -1.91 11.16 19.98
N THR A 236 -2.45 12.37 20.25
CA THR A 236 -3.27 12.62 21.45
C THR A 236 -4.66 11.99 21.37
N LEU A 237 -5.24 11.85 20.18
CA LEU A 237 -6.49 11.10 19.98
C LEU A 237 -6.31 9.59 20.21
N LEU A 238 -5.13 9.03 19.90
CA LEU A 238 -4.81 7.63 20.17
C LEU A 238 -4.60 7.36 21.67
N THR A 239 -3.99 8.29 22.42
CA THR A 239 -3.78 8.14 23.87
C THR A 239 -5.05 8.39 24.68
N SER A 240 -5.89 9.36 24.29
CA SER A 240 -7.17 9.63 24.96
C SER A 240 -8.18 8.49 24.84
N ARG A 241 -8.19 7.75 23.73
CA ARG A 241 -9.01 6.53 23.57
C ARG A 241 -8.54 5.35 24.44
N TRP A 242 -7.28 5.34 24.85
CA TRP A 242 -6.72 4.29 25.71
C TRP A 242 -7.15 4.45 27.18
N HIS A 243 -7.32 5.69 27.66
CA HIS A 243 -7.77 5.95 29.03
C HIS A 243 -9.28 5.79 29.26
N ALA A 244 -10.10 5.71 28.19
CA ALA A 244 -11.55 5.56 28.32
C ALA A 244 -12.00 4.10 28.59
N LYS A 245 -11.08 3.15 28.77
CA LYS A 245 -11.39 1.72 28.95
C LYS A 245 -10.81 1.14 30.25
N THR A 246 -11.12 1.76 31.37
CA THR A 246 -11.08 1.10 32.69
C THR A 246 -12.51 1.08 33.26
N PRO A 247 -13.18 -0.08 33.33
CA PRO A 247 -14.48 -0.17 33.98
C PRO A 247 -14.28 -0.22 35.50
N SER A 248 -14.62 0.87 36.20
CA SER A 248 -14.85 0.82 37.64
C SER A 248 -16.22 0.20 37.91
N SER A 249 -16.19 -0.89 38.68
CA SER A 249 -17.27 -1.76 39.15
C SER A 249 -18.40 -1.06 39.95
N PRO A 250 -19.54 -1.74 40.18
CA PRO A 250 -20.85 -1.13 40.40
C PRO A 250 -21.14 -0.69 41.85
N VAL A 251 -22.10 0.22 41.94
CA VAL A 251 -22.64 0.85 43.15
C VAL A 251 -23.33 -0.18 44.06
N LEU A 252 -22.94 -0.13 45.32
CA LEU A 252 -23.54 -0.79 46.48
C LEU A 252 -24.79 0.01 46.91
N SER A 253 -25.97 -0.63 46.96
CA SER A 253 -27.11 -0.12 47.74
C SER A 253 -27.82 -1.28 48.45
N SER A 254 -27.89 -1.14 49.76
CA SER A 254 -28.35 -2.04 50.82
C SER A 254 -29.86 -2.42 50.76
N PRO A 255 -30.26 -3.49 51.48
CA PRO A 255 -31.63 -3.98 51.54
C PRO A 255 -32.44 -3.32 52.67
N THR A 256 -33.75 -3.23 52.52
CA THR A 256 -34.71 -3.12 53.64
C THR A 256 -35.91 -4.06 53.42
N PRO A 257 -36.57 -4.53 54.50
CA PRO A 257 -37.31 -5.78 54.50
C PRO A 257 -38.85 -5.63 54.58
N SER A 258 -39.54 -6.73 54.20
CA SER A 258 -40.84 -7.25 54.67
C SER A 258 -42.09 -6.36 54.65
N ALA A 259 -43.16 -6.80 53.96
CA ALA A 259 -44.41 -7.27 54.58
C ALA A 259 -45.55 -7.42 53.54
N CYS A 260 -46.42 -8.42 53.81
CA CYS A 260 -47.71 -8.79 53.21
C CYS A 260 -47.70 -9.61 51.92
#